data_AF-A0A183VGX3-F1
#
_entry.id   AF-A0A183VGX3-F1
#
_cell.length_a   1.000
_cell.length_b   1.000
_cell.length_c   1.000
_cell.angle_alpha   90.00
_cell.angle_beta   90.00
_cell.angle_gamma   90.00
#
_symmetry.space_group_name_H-M   'P 1'
#
loop_
_entity.id
_entity.type
_entity.pdbx_description
1 polymer ?
#
loop_
_entity_poly.entity_id
_entity_poly.type
_entity_poly.pdbx_seq_one_letter_code
_entity_poly.pdbx_strand_id
1 'polypeptide(L)'
;MVRVSTTFIAKGCERRPNVVACSKRVAVLAFASAGDICIAQLPVYFVEHDAYVFEARSPSRIVSTNVAHERSITCLKFVKWIDEPSGYRDIDYVIAGSADGLISVWTVATDETTTAQCSLFSKHLAKGGSAITYCAGAVQSEVSTSSTSSLMTAYSVPDGTVHVRWKDLKESSLEVDENEAAISFAPDFALCFDFHLISSG
;
A
#
# COMPACT_ATOMS: atom_id res chain seq x y z
N MET A 1 25.79 12.79 0.57
CA MET A 1 26.02 12.24 1.94
C MET A 1 24.67 11.81 2.49
N VAL A 2 24.48 10.53 2.84
CA VAL A 2 23.22 10.04 3.44
C VAL A 2 23.35 10.19 4.96
N ARG A 3 22.45 10.95 5.59
CA ARG A 3 22.40 11.10 7.05
C ARG A 3 21.28 10.22 7.58
N VAL A 4 21.63 9.23 8.40
CA VAL A 4 20.64 8.41 9.12
C VAL A 4 20.21 9.20 10.35
N SER A 5 18.96 9.66 10.37
CA SER A 5 18.38 10.40 11.52
C SER A 5 17.62 9.50 12.49
N THR A 6 17.03 8.41 11.97
CA THR A 6 16.12 7.53 12.72
C THR A 6 16.30 6.09 12.25
N THR A 7 16.09 5.12 13.13
CA THR A 7 16.12 3.68 12.80
C THR A 7 14.91 2.98 13.40
N PHE A 8 14.21 2.19 12.60
CA PHE A 8 13.15 1.29 13.04
C PHE A 8 13.61 -0.15 12.81
N ILE A 9 13.43 -1.01 13.82
CA ILE A 9 13.82 -2.42 13.74
C ILE A 9 12.56 -3.26 13.64
N ALA A 10 12.32 -3.84 12.47
CA ALA A 10 11.31 -4.85 12.27
C ALA A 10 11.84 -6.23 12.73
N LYS A 11 10.98 -7.05 13.32
CA LYS A 11 11.34 -8.41 13.76
C LYS A 11 10.51 -9.44 13.02
N GLY A 12 11.12 -10.59 12.72
CA GLY A 12 10.38 -11.72 12.14
C GLY A 12 9.85 -11.50 10.71
N CYS A 13 10.35 -10.51 9.97
CA CYS A 13 10.10 -10.42 8.54
C CYS A 13 10.74 -11.63 7.85
N GLU A 14 10.02 -12.28 6.93
CA GLU A 14 10.69 -13.19 5.99
C GLU A 14 11.77 -12.41 5.22
N ARG A 15 12.86 -13.08 4.83
CA ARG A 15 13.95 -12.48 4.04
C ARG A 15 13.49 -12.16 2.61
N ARG A 16 12.55 -11.23 2.46
CA ARG A 16 11.97 -10.81 1.18
C ARG A 16 12.17 -9.30 0.98
N PRO A 17 12.43 -8.85 -0.26
CA PRO A 17 12.80 -7.46 -0.54
C PRO A 17 11.64 -6.46 -0.42
N ASN A 18 10.39 -6.92 -0.42
CA ASN A 18 9.21 -6.07 -0.59
C ASN A 18 8.37 -5.95 0.69
N VAL A 19 9.00 -5.82 1.85
CA VAL A 19 8.31 -5.75 3.16
C VAL A 19 8.37 -4.36 3.80
N VAL A 20 8.81 -3.36 3.03
CA VAL A 20 8.86 -1.94 3.43
C VAL A 20 8.35 -1.10 2.27
N ALA A 21 7.49 -0.13 2.56
CA ALA A 21 6.92 0.80 1.60
C ALA A 21 6.80 2.20 2.21
N CYS A 22 6.86 3.25 1.39
CA CYS A 22 6.67 4.63 1.86
C CYS A 22 5.58 5.32 1.04
N SER A 23 4.78 6.14 1.71
CA SER A 23 3.85 7.05 1.05
C SER A 23 4.28 8.48 1.32
N LYS A 24 4.56 9.22 0.24
CA LYS A 24 4.75 10.67 0.32
C LYS A 24 3.43 11.40 0.56
N ARG A 25 2.31 10.80 0.11
CA ARG A 25 0.96 11.38 0.18
C ARG A 25 0.48 11.58 1.62
N VAL A 26 0.74 10.61 2.49
CA VAL A 26 0.41 10.69 3.92
C VAL A 26 1.67 10.77 4.80
N ALA A 27 2.84 10.99 4.20
CA ALA A 27 4.13 11.10 4.89
C ALA A 27 4.39 9.97 5.91
N VAL A 28 4.24 8.72 5.50
CA VAL A 28 4.49 7.54 6.35
C VAL A 28 5.43 6.54 5.69
N LEU A 29 6.06 5.74 6.53
CA LEU A 29 6.73 4.50 6.19
C LEU A 29 5.91 3.34 6.77
N ALA A 30 5.51 2.39 5.93
CA ALA A 30 4.95 1.12 6.35
C ALA A 30 6.02 0.04 6.26
N PHE A 31 6.10 -0.85 7.25
CA PHE A 31 6.94 -2.03 7.19
C PHE A 31 6.25 -3.21 7.84
N ALA A 32 6.52 -4.41 7.33
CA ALA A 32 6.02 -5.63 7.93
C ALA A 32 6.91 -6.07 9.08
N SER A 33 6.32 -6.67 10.10
CA SER A 33 7.01 -7.34 11.19
C SER A 33 6.27 -8.64 11.48
N ALA A 34 6.78 -9.77 10.98
CA ALA A 34 6.03 -11.03 10.90
C ALA A 34 4.69 -10.85 10.15
N GLY A 35 3.55 -11.07 10.83
CA GLY A 35 2.20 -10.88 10.29
C GLY A 35 1.63 -9.46 10.47
N ASP A 36 2.38 -8.56 11.11
CA ASP A 36 1.92 -7.22 11.45
C ASP A 36 2.35 -6.17 10.43
N ILE A 37 1.49 -5.19 10.17
CA ILE A 37 1.85 -3.94 9.49
C ILE A 37 2.13 -2.88 10.54
N CYS A 38 3.35 -2.36 10.55
CA CYS A 38 3.77 -1.24 11.36
C CYS A 38 3.79 0.04 10.50
N ILE A 39 3.15 1.09 10.99
CA ILE A 39 3.14 2.43 10.38
C ILE A 39 4.01 3.35 11.23
N ALA A 40 5.06 3.87 10.62
CA ALA A 40 5.91 4.90 11.17
C ALA A 40 5.63 6.23 10.47
N GLN A 41 5.32 7.26 11.25
CA GLN A 41 5.17 8.61 10.75
C GLN A 41 6.55 9.18 10.37
N LEU A 42 6.63 9.80 9.20
CA LEU A 42 7.82 10.53 8.75
C LEU A 42 7.67 12.02 9.11
N PRO A 43 8.79 12.73 9.32
CA PRO A 43 8.73 14.15 9.64
C PRO A 43 8.25 14.92 8.41
N VAL A 44 7.23 15.74 8.61
CA VAL A 44 6.74 16.68 7.59
C VAL A 44 7.41 18.03 7.85
N TYR A 45 8.09 18.55 6.83
CA TYR A 45 8.70 19.88 6.86
C TYR A 45 7.83 20.82 6.02
N PHE A 46 7.48 21.98 6.59
CA PHE A 46 6.78 23.03 5.87
C PHE A 46 7.74 24.18 5.55
N VAL A 47 7.51 24.85 4.44
CA VAL A 47 8.16 26.12 4.13
C VAL A 47 7.13 27.21 4.39
N GLU A 48 7.26 27.94 5.49
CA GLU A 48 6.49 29.17 5.73
C GLU A 48 7.34 30.38 5.32
N HIS A 49 6.81 31.20 4.41
CA HIS A 49 7.31 32.53 4.03
C HIS A 49 8.84 32.69 3.85
N ASP A 50 9.39 32.32 2.69
CA ASP A 50 10.77 32.59 2.23
C ASP A 50 11.92 32.28 3.22
N ALA A 51 11.62 31.65 4.35
CA ALA A 51 12.55 31.19 5.36
C ALA A 51 12.39 29.68 5.49
N TYR A 52 13.48 28.95 5.23
CA TYR A 52 13.56 27.51 5.45
C TYR A 52 13.52 27.22 6.96
N VAL A 53 12.33 27.17 7.55
CA VAL A 53 12.14 26.68 8.92
C VAL A 53 12.09 25.14 8.87
N PHE A 54 13.19 24.49 9.24
CA PHE A 54 13.27 23.02 9.33
C PHE A 54 12.71 22.50 10.66
N GLU A 55 11.54 22.98 11.09
CA GLU A 55 10.88 22.40 12.26
C GLU A 55 9.92 21.30 11.82
N ALA A 56 10.30 20.06 12.10
CA ALA A 56 9.40 18.94 11.93
C ALA A 56 8.24 19.11 12.92
N ARG A 57 7.01 19.30 12.41
CA ARG A 57 5.80 19.37 13.25
C ARG A 57 5.62 18.11 14.11
N SER A 58 6.17 16.98 13.65
CA SER A 58 5.98 15.67 14.25
C SER A 58 7.28 14.84 14.17
N PRO A 59 7.79 14.31 15.30
CA PRO A 59 8.96 13.45 15.29
C PRO A 59 8.64 12.11 14.64
N SER A 60 9.66 11.48 14.04
CA SER A 60 9.52 10.13 13.49
C SER A 60 9.24 9.12 14.59
N ARG A 61 8.10 8.43 14.52
CA ARG A 61 7.70 7.42 15.51
C ARG A 61 6.76 6.39 14.90
N ILE A 62 6.72 5.19 15.48
CA ILE A 62 5.67 4.21 15.17
C ILE A 62 4.37 4.73 15.76
N VAL A 63 3.36 4.93 14.92
CA VAL A 63 2.04 5.46 15.28
C VAL A 63 0.97 4.38 15.29
N SER A 64 1.20 3.27 14.59
CA SER A 64 0.24 2.16 14.54
C SER A 64 0.95 0.84 14.27
N THR A 65 0.49 -0.22 14.92
CA THR A 65 0.88 -1.61 14.64
C THR A 65 -0.40 -2.43 14.61
N ASN A 66 -0.70 -3.05 13.47
CA ASN A 66 -1.92 -3.83 13.30
C ASN A 66 -1.59 -5.23 12.81
N VAL A 67 -2.25 -6.23 13.39
CA VAL A 67 -2.17 -7.62 12.92
C VAL A 67 -2.85 -7.70 11.56
N ALA A 68 -2.06 -7.82 10.50
CA ALA A 68 -2.59 -7.92 9.15
C ALA A 68 -2.91 -9.37 8.78
N HIS A 69 -2.02 -10.29 9.14
CA HIS A 69 -2.11 -11.71 8.83
C HIS A 69 -1.59 -12.56 9.99
N GLU A 70 -2.10 -13.79 10.10
CA GLU A 70 -1.61 -14.77 11.09
C GLU A 70 -0.26 -15.36 10.67
N ARG A 71 0.06 -15.28 9.38
CA ARG A 71 1.33 -15.70 8.78
C ARG A 71 2.13 -14.50 8.32
N SER A 72 3.43 -14.74 8.09
CA SER A 72 4.35 -13.70 7.64
C SER A 72 3.85 -12.97 6.40
N ILE A 73 3.96 -11.64 6.41
CA ILE A 73 3.78 -10.81 5.23
C ILE A 73 4.94 -11.05 4.27
N THR A 74 4.60 -11.32 3.02
CA THR A 74 5.54 -11.63 1.93
C THR A 74 5.72 -10.48 0.95
N CYS A 75 4.73 -9.59 0.84
CA CYS A 75 4.81 -8.34 0.08
C CYS A 75 3.99 -7.23 0.76
N LEU A 76 4.45 -5.99 0.64
CA LEU A 76 3.84 -4.78 1.19
C LEU A 76 4.10 -3.62 0.21
N LYS A 77 3.06 -2.95 -0.29
CA LYS A 77 3.20 -1.83 -1.22
C LYS A 77 2.09 -0.79 -1.03
N PHE A 78 2.45 0.49 -1.03
CA PHE A 78 1.46 1.56 -1.18
C PHE A 78 0.93 1.59 -2.61
N VAL A 79 -0.35 1.94 -2.77
CA VAL A 79 -0.98 2.05 -4.08
C VAL A 79 -0.49 3.29 -4.82
N LYS A 80 -0.50 3.22 -6.15
CA LYS A 80 -0.16 4.36 -7.00
C LYS A 80 -1.43 5.09 -7.42
N TRP A 81 -1.48 6.39 -7.21
CA TRP A 81 -2.59 7.20 -7.72
C TRP A 81 -2.32 7.55 -9.19
N ILE A 82 -3.24 7.15 -10.07
CA ILE A 82 -3.13 7.34 -11.52
C ILE A 82 -3.36 8.81 -11.86
N ASP A 83 -4.50 9.34 -11.44
CA ASP A 83 -4.78 10.77 -11.49
C ASP A 83 -4.54 11.29 -10.08
N GLU A 84 -3.34 11.80 -9.80
CA GLU A 84 -3.09 12.47 -8.54
C GLU A 84 -3.95 13.74 -8.51
N PRO A 85 -5.04 13.78 -7.70
CA PRO A 85 -5.77 15.03 -7.53
C PRO A 85 -4.81 16.03 -6.91
N SER A 86 -4.81 17.28 -7.39
CA SER A 86 -3.94 18.32 -6.88
C SER A 86 -4.11 18.47 -5.34
N GLY A 87 -3.03 18.20 -4.60
CA GLY A 87 -2.98 18.32 -3.14
C GLY A 87 -2.58 17.04 -2.40
N TYR A 88 -2.01 17.21 -1.21
CA TYR A 88 -1.91 16.13 -0.23
C TYR A 88 -3.34 15.73 0.17
N ARG A 89 -3.71 14.46 -0.05
CA ARG A 89 -4.92 13.93 0.60
C ARG A 89 -4.51 13.21 1.86
N ASP A 90 -5.38 13.30 2.84
CA ASP A 90 -5.31 12.67 4.15
C ASP A 90 -5.44 11.14 4.11
N ILE A 91 -5.32 10.51 2.95
CA ILE A 91 -5.58 9.08 2.77
C ILE A 91 -4.72 8.47 1.67
N ASP A 92 -4.19 7.29 1.97
CA ASP A 92 -3.56 6.37 1.02
C ASP A 92 -3.93 4.92 1.36
N TYR A 93 -3.60 3.98 0.48
CA TYR A 93 -3.86 2.56 0.68
C TYR A 93 -2.57 1.75 0.64
N VAL A 94 -2.45 0.78 1.55
CA VAL A 94 -1.36 -0.19 1.55
C VAL A 94 -1.90 -1.59 1.34
N ILE A 95 -1.27 -2.33 0.45
CA ILE A 95 -1.58 -3.73 0.13
C ILE A 95 -0.55 -4.60 0.81
N ALA A 96 -0.99 -5.63 1.52
CA ALA A 96 -0.14 -6.63 2.13
C ALA A 96 -0.58 -8.04 1.70
N GLY A 97 0.37 -8.82 1.17
CA GLY A 97 0.20 -10.24 0.88
C GLY A 97 0.92 -11.11 1.90
N SER A 98 0.41 -12.31 2.13
CA SER A 98 0.93 -13.23 3.16
C SER A 98 1.39 -14.58 2.60
N ALA A 99 2.11 -15.33 3.46
CA ALA A 99 2.57 -16.67 3.16
C ALA A 99 1.46 -17.73 3.07
N ASP A 100 0.27 -17.47 3.64
CA ASP A 100 -0.93 -18.31 3.49
C ASP A 100 -1.85 -17.87 2.35
N GLY A 101 -1.41 -16.95 1.49
CA GLY A 101 -2.16 -16.54 0.31
C GLY A 101 -3.31 -15.59 0.59
N LEU A 102 -3.28 -14.87 1.71
CA LEU A 102 -4.22 -13.79 1.98
C LEU A 102 -3.68 -12.48 1.41
N ILE A 103 -4.58 -11.68 0.84
CA ILE A 103 -4.35 -10.29 0.44
C ILE A 103 -5.22 -9.43 1.35
N SER A 104 -4.61 -8.42 1.96
CA SER A 104 -5.32 -7.38 2.71
C SER A 104 -4.98 -6.01 2.16
N VAL A 105 -6.00 -5.17 2.02
CA VAL A 105 -5.89 -3.75 1.72
C VAL A 105 -6.21 -2.98 2.99
N TRP A 106 -5.37 -2.01 3.32
CA TRP A 106 -5.53 -1.16 4.48
C TRP A 106 -5.58 0.29 4.06
N THR A 107 -6.45 1.05 4.70
CA THR A 107 -6.49 2.50 4.61
C THR A 107 -5.50 3.08 5.59
N VAL A 108 -4.65 3.99 5.14
CA VAL A 108 -3.78 4.80 5.98
C VAL A 108 -4.20 6.25 5.84
N ALA A 109 -4.79 6.81 6.89
CA ALA A 109 -5.28 8.18 6.90
C ALA A 109 -4.49 9.04 7.89
N THR A 110 -4.17 10.28 7.52
CA THR A 110 -3.57 11.26 8.43
C THR A 110 -4.57 12.32 8.80
N ASP A 111 -4.75 12.58 10.08
CA ASP A 111 -5.61 13.69 10.52
C ASP A 111 -4.90 15.06 10.43
N GLU A 112 -5.62 16.13 10.77
CA GLU A 112 -5.08 17.50 10.83
C GLU A 112 -3.92 17.65 11.84
N THR A 113 -3.82 16.74 12.82
CA THR A 113 -2.70 16.66 13.77
C THR A 113 -1.51 15.88 13.21
N THR A 114 -1.59 15.47 11.94
CA THR A 114 -0.66 14.62 11.18
C THR A 114 -0.53 13.20 11.71
N THR A 115 -1.35 12.78 12.67
CA THR A 115 -1.27 11.43 13.21
C THR A 115 -1.86 10.45 12.20
N ALA A 116 -1.05 9.48 11.78
CA ALA A 116 -1.54 8.46 10.85
C ALA A 116 -2.29 7.34 11.59
N GLN A 117 -3.50 7.06 11.14
CA GLN A 117 -4.33 5.93 11.54
C GLN A 117 -4.37 4.90 10.42
N CYS A 118 -4.33 3.63 10.78
CA CYS A 118 -4.36 2.52 9.84
C CYS A 118 -5.53 1.60 10.17
N SER A 119 -6.38 1.31 9.18
CA SER A 119 -7.56 0.48 9.36
C SER A 119 -7.75 -0.49 8.19
N LEU A 120 -8.32 -1.66 8.46
CA LEU A 120 -8.55 -2.67 7.43
C LEU A 120 -9.64 -2.19 6.48
N PHE A 121 -9.36 -2.20 5.17
CA PHE A 121 -10.32 -1.86 4.12
C PHE A 121 -10.93 -3.11 3.48
N SER A 122 -10.10 -4.09 3.13
CA SER A 122 -10.56 -5.36 2.53
C SER A 122 -9.58 -6.47 2.85
N LYS A 123 -10.06 -7.71 2.96
CA LYS A 123 -9.23 -8.91 3.12
C LYS A 123 -9.88 -10.09 2.40
N HIS A 124 -9.08 -10.82 1.64
CA HIS A 124 -9.56 -11.98 0.89
C HIS A 124 -8.46 -13.03 0.70
N LEU A 125 -8.88 -14.25 0.38
CA LEU A 125 -8.00 -15.33 -0.03
C LEU A 125 -7.71 -15.22 -1.53
N ALA A 126 -6.43 -15.23 -1.89
CA ALA A 126 -6.00 -15.29 -3.28
C ALA A 126 -6.43 -16.62 -3.92
N LYS A 127 -6.78 -16.55 -5.20
CA LYS A 127 -6.98 -17.77 -6.00
C LYS A 127 -5.67 -18.56 -6.06
N GLY A 128 -5.79 -19.87 -5.91
CA GLY A 128 -4.64 -20.78 -5.81
C GLY A 128 -4.16 -21.07 -4.39
N GLY A 129 -4.60 -20.32 -3.36
CA GLY A 129 -4.37 -20.63 -1.95
C GLY A 129 -2.89 -20.76 -1.54
N SER A 130 -2.00 -20.11 -2.30
CA SER A 130 -0.55 -20.22 -2.14
C SER A 130 0.06 -18.87 -1.73
N ALA A 131 1.28 -18.91 -1.21
CA ALA A 131 1.97 -17.72 -0.71
C ALA A 131 2.05 -16.61 -1.78
N ILE A 132 1.63 -15.40 -1.41
CA ILE A 132 1.75 -14.25 -2.30
C ILE A 132 3.23 -13.96 -2.53
N THR A 133 3.64 -13.82 -3.79
CA THR A 133 5.05 -13.58 -4.16
C THR A 133 5.31 -12.09 -4.38
N TYR A 134 4.34 -11.36 -4.93
CA TYR A 134 4.42 -9.92 -5.19
C TYR A 134 3.03 -9.29 -5.15
N CYS A 135 2.96 -7.99 -4.86
CA CYS A 135 1.71 -7.22 -4.95
C CYS A 135 1.96 -5.79 -5.42
N ALA A 136 0.98 -5.23 -6.13
CA ALA A 136 0.91 -3.82 -6.49
C ALA A 136 -0.55 -3.36 -6.53
N GLY A 137 -0.77 -2.05 -6.57
CA GLY A 137 -2.10 -1.50 -6.77
C GLY A 137 -2.07 -0.09 -7.30
N ALA A 138 -3.22 0.32 -7.82
CA ALA A 138 -3.42 1.66 -8.34
C ALA A 138 -4.82 2.17 -8.01
N VAL A 139 -4.93 3.46 -7.75
CA VAL A 139 -6.22 4.15 -7.60
C VAL A 139 -6.42 5.01 -8.83
N GLN A 140 -7.54 4.79 -9.52
CA GLN A 140 -8.00 5.62 -10.62
C GLN A 140 -9.21 6.43 -10.16
N SER A 141 -9.26 7.72 -10.49
CA SER A 141 -10.44 8.54 -10.26
C SER A 141 -11.13 8.76 -11.60
N GLU A 142 -12.40 8.38 -11.72
CA GLU A 142 -13.18 8.77 -12.89
C GLU A 142 -13.40 10.28 -12.86
N VAL A 143 -13.10 10.94 -13.99
CA VAL A 143 -13.24 12.40 -14.18
C VAL A 143 -14.70 12.79 -14.49
N SER A 144 -15.59 11.82 -14.69
CA SER A 144 -17.01 12.07 -14.96
C SER A 144 -17.79 12.47 -13.70
N THR A 145 -18.98 13.03 -13.92
CA THR A 145 -19.85 13.76 -12.97
C THR A 145 -20.25 13.01 -11.69
N SER A 146 -19.85 11.76 -11.52
CA SER A 146 -20.10 10.92 -10.35
C SER A 146 -18.87 10.58 -9.51
N SER A 147 -17.73 11.27 -9.61
CA SER A 147 -16.57 11.19 -8.67
C SER A 147 -16.31 9.79 -8.05
N THR A 148 -16.37 8.74 -8.86
CA THR A 148 -16.15 7.35 -8.48
C THR A 148 -14.66 7.10 -8.60
N SER A 149 -14.03 6.68 -7.50
CA SER A 149 -12.63 6.25 -7.52
C SER A 149 -12.60 4.73 -7.38
N SER A 150 -11.80 4.05 -8.19
CA SER A 150 -11.68 2.60 -8.19
C SER A 150 -10.25 2.22 -7.80
N LEU A 151 -10.14 1.25 -6.90
CA LEU A 151 -8.88 0.65 -6.47
C LEU A 151 -8.65 -0.63 -7.25
N MET A 152 -7.60 -0.67 -8.06
CA MET A 152 -7.04 -1.87 -8.66
C MET A 152 -5.99 -2.46 -7.73
N THR A 153 -6.07 -3.75 -7.48
CA THR A 153 -5.05 -4.52 -6.75
C THR A 153 -4.60 -5.68 -7.63
N ALA A 154 -3.31 -5.94 -7.66
CA ALA A 154 -2.77 -7.07 -8.38
C ALA A 154 -1.76 -7.82 -7.51
N TYR A 155 -1.73 -9.14 -7.64
CA TYR A 155 -0.85 -10.02 -6.88
C TYR A 155 -0.39 -11.18 -7.75
N SER A 156 0.81 -11.70 -7.46
CA SER A 156 1.30 -12.92 -8.07
C SER A 156 1.42 -14.05 -7.05
N VAL A 157 1.31 -15.27 -7.55
CA VAL A 157 1.47 -16.52 -6.80
C VAL A 157 2.62 -17.35 -7.41
N PRO A 158 3.13 -18.40 -6.73
CA PRO A 158 4.31 -19.13 -7.17
C PRO A 158 4.11 -19.96 -8.45
N ASP A 159 2.87 -20.15 -8.90
CA ASP A 159 2.54 -20.90 -10.12
C ASP A 159 2.75 -20.09 -11.42
N GLY A 160 3.25 -18.85 -11.32
CA GLY A 160 3.51 -17.98 -12.46
C GLY A 160 2.28 -17.19 -12.92
N THR A 161 1.17 -17.23 -12.18
CA THR A 161 -0.01 -16.41 -12.47
C THR A 161 0.01 -15.07 -11.74
N VAL A 162 -0.51 -14.05 -12.43
CA VAL A 162 -0.81 -12.72 -11.90
C VAL A 162 -2.31 -12.52 -11.93
N HIS A 163 -2.86 -12.13 -10.80
CA HIS A 163 -4.27 -11.82 -10.62
C HIS A 163 -4.43 -10.33 -10.47
N VAL A 164 -5.45 -9.77 -11.13
CA VAL A 164 -5.82 -8.35 -11.05
C VAL A 164 -7.28 -8.27 -10.63
N ARG A 165 -7.55 -7.48 -9.60
CA ARG A 165 -8.89 -7.22 -9.05
C ARG A 165 -9.14 -5.72 -9.00
N TRP A 166 -10.39 -5.30 -9.13
CA TRP A 166 -10.76 -3.90 -8.96
C TRP A 166 -12.00 -3.76 -8.08
N LYS A 167 -12.04 -2.72 -7.26
CA LYS A 167 -13.13 -2.39 -6.34
C LYS A 167 -13.39 -0.89 -6.29
N ASP A 168 -14.65 -0.48 -6.28
CA ASP A 168 -15.04 0.92 -6.13
C ASP A 168 -14.94 1.39 -4.67
N LEU A 169 -14.34 2.57 -4.48
CA LEU A 169 -14.09 3.13 -3.14
C LEU A 169 -15.35 3.76 -2.49
N LYS A 170 -16.44 3.96 -3.25
CA LYS A 170 -17.71 4.49 -2.72
C LYS A 170 -18.61 3.43 -2.08
N GLU A 171 -18.38 2.16 -2.38
CA GLU A 171 -19.20 1.08 -1.85
C GLU A 171 -18.73 0.71 -0.44
N SER A 172 -19.54 1.06 0.56
CA SER A 172 -19.39 0.65 1.95
C SER A 172 -19.73 -0.83 2.18
N SER A 173 -20.05 -1.58 1.14
CA SER A 173 -20.46 -2.97 1.22
C SER A 173 -19.28 -3.95 1.13
N LEU A 174 -19.42 -5.02 1.91
CA LEU A 174 -18.59 -6.23 1.90
C LEU A 174 -19.02 -7.23 0.81
N GLU A 175 -19.87 -6.83 -0.14
CA GLU A 175 -20.47 -7.75 -1.12
C GLU A 175 -19.84 -7.68 -2.53
N VAL A 176 -19.07 -8.72 -2.83
CA VAL A 176 -19.10 -9.62 -4.01
C VAL A 176 -19.44 -9.08 -5.42
N ASP A 177 -19.01 -7.88 -5.80
CA ASP A 177 -18.82 -7.58 -7.24
C ASP A 177 -17.34 -7.34 -7.58
N GLU A 178 -16.51 -8.24 -7.05
CA GLU A 178 -15.08 -8.25 -7.33
C GLU A 178 -14.82 -8.94 -8.66
N ASN A 179 -14.74 -8.14 -9.72
CA ASN A 179 -14.25 -8.62 -11.00
C ASN A 179 -12.74 -8.92 -10.91
N GLU A 180 -12.33 -10.08 -11.42
CA GLU A 180 -10.95 -10.55 -11.38
C GLU A 180 -10.53 -11.09 -12.73
N ALA A 181 -9.37 -10.64 -13.21
CA ALA A 181 -8.69 -11.18 -14.37
C ALA A 181 -7.39 -11.87 -13.95
N ALA A 182 -6.98 -12.90 -14.70
CA ALA A 182 -5.71 -13.59 -14.47
C ALA A 182 -4.89 -13.66 -15.76
N ILE A 183 -3.58 -13.50 -15.63
CA ILE A 183 -2.60 -13.65 -16.70
C ILE A 183 -1.56 -14.67 -16.25
N SER A 184 -1.33 -15.71 -17.03
CA SER A 184 -0.37 -16.78 -16.72
C SER A 184 0.92 -16.60 -17.50
N PHE A 185 2.05 -16.81 -16.84
CA PHE A 185 3.38 -16.83 -17.43
C PHE A 185 4.08 -18.15 -17.12
N ALA A 186 5.12 -18.49 -17.89
CA ALA A 186 5.97 -19.63 -17.56
C ALA A 186 6.68 -19.39 -16.20
N PRO A 187 6.73 -20.37 -15.28
CA PRO A 187 7.12 -20.17 -13.88
C PRO A 187 8.63 -19.94 -13.64
N ASP A 188 9.42 -19.79 -14.69
CA ASP A 188 10.89 -19.80 -14.62
C ASP A 188 11.49 -18.47 -14.13
N PHE A 189 10.68 -17.48 -13.72
CA PHE A 189 11.16 -16.17 -13.28
C PHE A 189 10.35 -15.57 -12.13
N ALA A 190 11.00 -14.73 -11.32
CA ALA A 190 10.33 -13.91 -10.33
C ALA A 190 9.54 -12.79 -11.01
N LEU A 191 8.23 -12.74 -10.76
CA LEU A 191 7.33 -11.70 -11.26
C LEU A 191 7.43 -10.45 -10.39
N CYS A 192 7.75 -9.32 -11.01
CA CYS A 192 7.65 -7.98 -10.43
C CYS A 192 6.88 -7.13 -11.44
N PHE A 193 5.81 -6.48 -10.99
CA PHE A 193 4.98 -5.64 -11.86
C PHE A 193 4.62 -4.34 -11.14
N ASP A 194 4.37 -3.31 -11.94
CA ASP A 194 3.87 -2.04 -11.44
C ASP A 194 2.82 -1.48 -12.41
N PHE A 195 1.95 -0.63 -11.88
CA PHE A 195 0.97 0.05 -12.71
C PHE A 195 1.64 1.28 -13.36
N HIS A 196 1.75 1.26 -14.69
CA HIS A 196 2.28 2.36 -15.48
C HIS A 196 1.16 3.00 -16.31
N LEU A 197 1.16 4.34 -16.36
CA LEU A 197 0.29 5.09 -17.26
C LEU A 197 0.88 5.05 -18.66
N ILE A 198 0.07 4.62 -19.62
CA ILE A 198 0.31 4.88 -21.03
C ILE A 198 -0.65 6.01 -21.40
N SER A 199 -0.13 7.23 -21.57
CA SER A 199 -0.93 8.32 -22.13
C SER A 199 -1.35 7.90 -23.54
N SER A 200 -2.64 7.82 -23.81
CA SER A 200 -3.11 7.96 -25.19
C SER A 200 -2.72 9.38 -25.62
N GLY A 201 -1.82 9.49 -26.61
CA GLY A 201 -1.43 10.79 -27.16
C GLY A 201 -2.59 11.56 -27.77
#